data_AF-A0A3A5VL02-F1
#
_entry.id   AF-A0A3A5VL02-F1
#
_cell.length_a   1.000
_cell.length_b   1.000
_cell.length_c   1.000
_cell.angle_alpha   90.00
_cell.angle_beta   90.00
_cell.angle_gamma   90.00
#
_symmetry.space_group_name_H-M   'P 1'
#
loop_
_entity.id
_entity.type
_entity.pdbx_description
1 polymer ?
#
loop_
_entity_poly.entity_id
_entity_poly.type
_entity_poly.pdbx_seq_one_letter_code
_entity_poly.pdbx_strand_id
1 'polypeptide(L)'
;MPTNETWMSKVEALAPQEQETLLGTSLSRRFSRLPLWLSHPANIGGFYGFLVALALILPYAYGDSSEVWGVQWIFHASLLIIASGACGFVSVLLIAFSQRHPVAPPRQILYPMPFLGLALLTIDRVELLVIPPLLVWALLLLPGPIYVHLSWAPRWRLLCMIEDGKDPFIGLEVKADEVIEAEEMVDGDTEMLEVVDAFESE
;
A
#
# COMPACT_ATOMS: atom_id res chain seq x y z
N MET A 1 30.02 1.87 -24.44
CA MET A 1 29.68 1.80 -23.01
C MET A 1 28.21 1.42 -22.92
N PRO A 2 27.80 0.38 -22.18
CA PRO A 2 26.38 0.16 -21.98
C PRO A 2 25.86 1.33 -21.12
N THR A 3 24.93 2.09 -21.66
CA THR A 3 24.12 3.02 -20.88
C THR A 3 23.39 2.18 -19.83
N ASN A 4 23.58 2.49 -18.54
CA ASN A 4 22.71 1.97 -17.48
C ASN A 4 21.32 2.59 -17.66
N GLU A 5 20.60 2.16 -18.70
CA GLU A 5 19.18 2.44 -18.86
C GLU A 5 18.47 1.81 -17.68
N THR A 6 18.16 2.66 -16.70
CA THR A 6 17.39 2.27 -15.54
C THR A 6 15.98 1.92 -16.01
N TRP A 7 15.31 1.00 -15.32
CA TRP A 7 13.92 0.66 -15.63
C TRP A 7 13.01 1.91 -15.72
N MET A 8 13.36 3.00 -15.00
CA MET A 8 12.71 4.31 -15.09
C MET A 8 12.78 4.91 -16.50
N SER A 9 13.94 4.90 -17.16
CA SER A 9 14.07 5.44 -18.53
C SER A 9 13.30 4.60 -19.56
N LYS A 10 13.16 3.29 -19.29
CA LYS A 10 12.32 2.40 -20.11
C LYS A 10 10.82 2.69 -19.92
N VAL A 11 10.39 3.00 -18.70
CA VAL A 11 9.00 3.41 -18.43
C VAL A 11 8.68 4.77 -19.05
N GLU A 12 9.61 5.74 -19.01
CA GLU A 12 9.45 7.04 -19.66
C GLU A 12 9.30 6.94 -21.19
N ALA A 13 9.79 5.86 -21.80
CA ALA A 13 9.66 5.60 -23.23
C ALA A 13 8.33 4.94 -23.64
N LEU A 14 7.50 4.48 -22.68
CA LEU A 14 6.19 3.87 -22.94
C LEU A 14 5.10 4.91 -23.23
N ALA A 15 3.98 4.49 -23.82
CA ALA A 15 2.86 5.38 -24.08
C ALA A 15 2.23 5.91 -22.77
N PRO A 16 1.65 7.13 -22.74
CA PRO A 16 1.11 7.74 -21.52
C PRO A 16 0.12 6.84 -20.75
N GLN A 17 -0.71 6.07 -21.46
CA GLN A 17 -1.70 5.16 -20.87
C GLN A 17 -1.06 3.93 -20.21
N GLU A 18 0.06 3.44 -20.75
CA GLU A 18 0.85 2.34 -20.18
C GLU A 18 1.61 2.82 -18.94
N GLN A 19 2.13 4.04 -18.97
CA GLN A 19 2.76 4.69 -17.82
C GLN A 19 1.77 4.87 -16.67
N GLU A 20 0.54 5.31 -16.95
CA GLU A 20 -0.49 5.47 -15.92
C GLU A 20 -0.90 4.13 -15.29
N THR A 21 -0.97 3.07 -16.08
CA THR A 21 -1.25 1.71 -15.60
C THR A 21 -0.15 1.21 -14.63
N LEU A 22 1.12 1.48 -14.94
CA LEU A 22 2.29 1.05 -14.17
C LEU A 22 2.56 1.90 -12.94
N LEU A 23 2.46 3.22 -13.06
CA LEU A 23 2.75 4.19 -12.01
C LEU A 23 1.54 4.43 -11.10
N GLY A 24 0.33 4.21 -11.62
CA GLY A 24 -0.93 4.42 -10.91
C GLY A 24 -1.06 5.83 -10.33
N THR A 25 -1.74 5.91 -9.19
CA THR A 25 -2.00 7.17 -8.47
C THR A 25 -0.82 7.63 -7.61
N SER A 26 -0.98 8.75 -6.88
CA SER A 26 0.06 9.40 -6.07
C SER A 26 0.90 8.46 -5.17
N LEU A 27 0.28 7.51 -4.47
CA LEU A 27 0.97 6.60 -3.54
C LEU A 27 1.87 5.58 -4.28
N SER A 28 1.37 4.97 -5.36
CA SER A 28 2.16 4.08 -6.21
C SER A 28 3.26 4.84 -6.96
N ARG A 29 3.03 6.09 -7.37
CA ARG A 29 4.05 6.99 -7.93
C ARG A 29 5.21 7.27 -6.97
N ARG A 30 4.93 7.38 -5.67
CA ARG A 30 5.98 7.56 -4.64
C ARG A 30 6.84 6.31 -4.51
N PHE A 31 6.23 5.12 -4.55
CA PHE A 31 6.96 3.85 -4.47
C PHE A 31 7.70 3.49 -5.75
N SER A 32 7.19 3.89 -6.92
CA SER A 32 7.91 3.71 -8.18
C SER A 32 9.17 4.58 -8.24
N ARG A 33 9.25 5.72 -7.56
CA ARG A 33 10.52 6.49 -7.50
C ARG A 33 11.65 5.77 -6.74
N LEU A 34 11.33 4.72 -5.99
CA LEU A 34 12.32 3.94 -5.24
C LEU A 34 12.91 2.81 -6.09
N PRO A 35 14.15 2.37 -5.80
CA PRO A 35 14.72 1.17 -6.41
C PRO A 35 13.80 -0.04 -6.22
N LEU A 36 13.72 -0.93 -7.22
CA LEU A 36 12.79 -2.06 -7.22
C LEU A 36 12.99 -3.04 -6.04
N TRP A 37 14.22 -3.15 -5.54
CA TRP A 37 14.51 -3.94 -4.34
C TRP A 37 13.89 -3.33 -3.07
N LEU A 38 13.83 -2.00 -2.98
CA LEU A 38 13.29 -1.30 -1.81
C LEU A 38 11.77 -1.23 -1.89
N SER A 39 11.22 -1.05 -3.08
CA SER A 39 9.78 -1.07 -3.34
C SER A 39 9.19 -2.48 -3.42
N HIS A 40 9.93 -3.51 -3.00
CA HIS A 40 9.44 -4.87 -2.91
C HIS A 40 8.14 -4.94 -2.06
N PRO A 41 7.08 -5.65 -2.48
CA PRO A 41 5.79 -5.68 -1.79
C PRO A 41 5.86 -6.07 -0.30
N ALA A 42 6.80 -6.94 0.06
CA ALA A 42 7.08 -7.27 1.47
C ALA A 42 7.58 -6.07 2.28
N ASN A 43 8.44 -5.22 1.71
CA ASN A 43 8.95 -4.04 2.41
C ASN A 43 7.84 -3.01 2.63
N ILE A 44 6.97 -2.84 1.64
CA ILE A 44 5.81 -1.93 1.74
C ILE A 44 4.81 -2.43 2.77
N GLY A 45 4.54 -3.75 2.77
CA GLY A 45 3.76 -4.39 3.82
C GLY A 45 4.39 -4.16 5.20
N GLY A 46 5.69 -4.41 5.35
CA GLY A 46 6.43 -4.18 6.60
C GLY A 46 6.38 -2.73 7.08
N PHE A 47 6.55 -1.77 6.16
CA PHE A 47 6.45 -0.34 6.45
C PHE A 47 5.06 0.04 6.95
N TYR A 48 4.00 -0.53 6.38
CA TYR A 48 2.65 -0.34 6.91
C TYR A 48 2.52 -0.86 8.34
N GLY A 49 3.06 -2.05 8.64
CA GLY A 49 3.08 -2.61 9.99
C GLY A 49 3.83 -1.71 10.98
N PHE A 50 4.91 -1.07 10.53
CA PHE A 50 5.64 -0.07 11.30
C PHE A 50 4.80 1.18 11.58
N LEU A 51 4.05 1.71 10.60
CA LEU A 51 3.15 2.85 10.82
C LEU A 51 2.06 2.54 11.86
N VAL A 52 1.47 1.33 11.78
CA VAL A 52 0.51 0.87 12.79
C VAL A 52 1.19 0.79 14.16
N ALA A 53 2.41 0.25 14.24
CA ALA A 53 3.15 0.19 15.49
C ALA A 53 3.42 1.57 16.10
N LEU A 54 3.75 2.58 15.29
CA LEU A 54 3.91 3.97 15.76
C LEU A 54 2.61 4.51 16.36
N ALA A 55 1.47 4.26 15.69
CA ALA A 55 0.17 4.68 16.21
C ALA A 55 -0.19 4.01 17.54
N LEU A 56 0.35 2.82 17.81
CA LEU A 56 0.14 2.08 19.05
C LEU A 56 1.02 2.54 20.23
N ILE A 57 2.00 3.43 20.03
CA ILE A 57 2.84 3.93 21.13
C ILE A 57 1.99 4.51 22.26
N LEU A 58 1.02 5.36 21.92
CA LEU A 58 0.16 6.02 22.91
C LEU A 58 -0.74 5.02 23.67
N PRO A 59 -1.47 4.10 23.00
CA PRO A 59 -2.18 3.01 23.68
C PRO A 59 -1.30 2.16 24.60
N TYR A 60 -0.04 1.88 24.25
CA TYR A 60 0.86 1.12 25.12
C TYR A 60 1.38 1.94 26.30
N ALA A 61 1.73 3.21 26.08
CA ALA A 61 2.28 4.09 27.10
C ALA A 61 1.26 4.44 28.21
N TYR A 62 -0.03 4.54 27.86
CA TYR A 62 -1.08 4.95 28.81
C TYR A 62 -2.07 3.85 29.17
N GLY A 63 -2.12 2.77 28.40
CA GLY A 63 -3.11 1.69 28.60
C GLY A 63 -2.55 0.47 29.33
N ASP A 64 -1.25 0.41 29.61
CA ASP A 64 -0.66 -0.65 30.44
C ASP A 64 -0.04 -0.02 31.70
N SER A 65 -0.40 -0.56 32.87
CA SER A 65 0.17 -0.14 34.16
C SER A 65 1.57 -0.74 34.41
N SER A 66 2.07 -1.58 33.50
CA SER A 66 3.39 -2.19 33.63
C SER A 66 4.53 -1.21 33.33
N GLU A 67 5.59 -1.26 34.13
CA GLU A 67 6.81 -0.46 33.89
C GLU A 67 7.58 -0.91 32.62
N VAL A 68 7.14 -2.01 31.98
CA VAL A 68 7.81 -2.63 30.82
C VAL A 68 7.05 -2.42 29.50
N TRP A 69 6.10 -1.47 29.45
CA TRP A 69 5.31 -1.15 28.26
C TRP A 69 6.15 -0.97 26.99
N GLY A 70 7.34 -0.37 27.11
CA GLY A 70 8.24 -0.12 25.98
C GLY A 70 8.79 -1.42 25.37
N VAL A 71 9.16 -2.40 26.20
CA VAL A 71 9.64 -3.70 25.74
C VAL A 71 8.50 -4.47 25.06
N GLN A 72 7.31 -4.42 25.64
CA GLN A 72 6.12 -5.03 25.03
C GLN A 72 5.80 -4.38 23.68
N TRP A 73 5.88 -3.06 23.59
CA TRP A 73 5.66 -2.33 22.35
C TRP A 73 6.68 -2.74 21.28
N ILE A 74 7.98 -2.84 21.60
CA ILE A 74 9.01 -3.29 20.65
C ILE A 74 8.70 -4.70 20.13
N PHE A 75 8.32 -5.61 21.01
CA PHE A 75 7.95 -6.97 20.63
C PHE A 75 6.75 -6.99 19.67
N HIS A 76 5.67 -6.27 20.00
CA HIS A 76 4.48 -6.19 19.16
C HIS A 76 4.76 -5.47 17.84
N ALA A 77 5.52 -4.37 17.87
CA ALA A 77 5.97 -3.66 16.66
C ALA A 77 6.71 -4.60 15.71
N SER A 78 7.61 -5.43 16.25
CA SER A 78 8.36 -6.40 15.46
C SER A 78 7.44 -7.46 14.84
N LEU A 79 6.48 -7.98 15.60
CA LEU A 79 5.47 -8.91 15.08
C LEU A 79 4.61 -8.28 13.98
N LEU A 80 4.18 -7.03 14.14
CA LEU A 80 3.36 -6.34 13.14
C LEU A 80 4.12 -6.17 11.83
N ILE A 81 5.37 -5.70 11.89
CA ILE A 81 6.23 -5.53 10.71
C ILE A 81 6.46 -6.86 9.99
N ILE A 82 6.78 -7.92 10.75
CA ILE A 82 7.04 -9.24 10.17
C ILE A 82 5.76 -9.82 9.56
N ALA A 83 4.62 -9.74 10.26
CA ALA A 83 3.35 -10.27 9.77
C ALA A 83 2.89 -9.54 8.50
N SER A 84 2.92 -8.20 8.50
CA SER A 84 2.52 -7.41 7.33
C SER A 84 3.50 -7.58 6.16
N GLY A 85 4.80 -7.71 6.44
CA GLY A 85 5.80 -8.04 5.44
C GLY A 85 5.62 -9.43 4.84
N ALA A 86 5.30 -10.43 5.67
CA ALA A 86 5.00 -11.79 5.22
C ALA A 86 3.74 -11.81 4.33
N CYS A 87 2.69 -11.08 4.68
CA CYS A 87 1.51 -10.92 3.80
C CYS A 87 1.88 -10.30 2.45
N GLY A 88 2.78 -9.31 2.43
CA GLY A 88 3.29 -8.72 1.20
C GLY A 88 4.07 -9.72 0.34
N PHE A 89 4.89 -10.57 0.98
CA PHE A 89 5.61 -11.65 0.30
C PHE A 89 4.67 -12.71 -0.27
N VAL A 90 3.68 -13.17 0.52
CA VAL A 90 2.65 -14.11 0.06
C VAL A 90 1.88 -13.53 -1.13
N SER A 91 1.62 -12.23 -1.14
CA SER A 91 0.96 -11.57 -2.27
C SER A 91 1.77 -11.68 -3.56
N VAL A 92 3.10 -11.55 -3.50
CA VAL A 92 3.98 -11.76 -4.67
C VAL A 92 3.84 -13.18 -5.19
N LEU A 93 3.88 -14.19 -4.32
CA LEU A 93 3.73 -15.59 -4.72
C LEU A 93 2.37 -15.85 -5.41
N LEU A 94 1.29 -15.34 -4.83
CA LEU A 94 -0.06 -15.49 -5.39
C LEU A 94 -0.20 -14.81 -6.75
N ILE A 95 0.44 -13.66 -6.95
CA ILE A 95 0.40 -12.92 -8.22
C ILE A 95 1.32 -13.54 -9.26
N ALA A 96 2.46 -14.10 -8.84
CA ALA A 96 3.32 -14.88 -9.73
C ALA A 96 2.55 -16.09 -10.31
N PHE A 97 1.64 -16.69 -9.54
CA PHE A 97 0.75 -17.73 -10.06
C PHE A 97 -0.42 -17.18 -10.88
N SER A 98 -1.11 -16.14 -10.38
CA SER A 98 -2.37 -15.66 -10.97
C SER A 98 -2.19 -14.75 -12.19
N GLN A 99 -1.02 -14.12 -12.34
CA GLN A 99 -0.69 -13.17 -13.41
C GLN A 99 -1.69 -11.99 -13.58
N ARG A 100 -2.50 -11.72 -12.56
CA ARG A 100 -3.55 -10.70 -12.60
C ARG A 100 -2.99 -9.29 -12.82
N HIS A 101 -3.84 -8.42 -13.36
CA HIS A 101 -3.57 -6.98 -13.49
C HIS A 101 -3.81 -6.23 -12.17
N PRO A 102 -3.21 -5.04 -12.00
CA PRO A 102 -3.46 -4.18 -10.85
C PRO A 102 -4.93 -3.78 -10.75
N VAL A 103 -5.53 -3.91 -9.56
CA VAL A 103 -6.90 -3.46 -9.28
C VAL A 103 -6.85 -2.29 -8.30
N ALA A 104 -7.65 -1.26 -8.54
CA ALA A 104 -7.75 -0.13 -7.63
C ALA A 104 -8.36 -0.59 -6.30
N PRO A 105 -7.69 -0.35 -5.14
CA PRO A 105 -8.25 -0.69 -3.85
C PRO A 105 -9.43 0.24 -3.52
N PRO A 106 -10.47 -0.24 -2.81
CA PRO A 106 -11.63 0.58 -2.42
C PRO A 106 -11.26 1.57 -1.31
N ARG A 107 -10.70 2.73 -1.69
CA ARG A 107 -10.10 3.72 -0.77
C ARG A 107 -11.06 4.28 0.26
N GLN A 108 -12.30 4.56 -0.16
CA GLN A 108 -13.36 5.10 0.69
C GLN A 108 -13.60 4.23 1.94
N ILE A 109 -13.39 2.92 1.81
CA ILE A 109 -13.52 1.98 2.93
C ILE A 109 -12.17 1.75 3.59
N LEU A 110 -11.11 1.58 2.81
CA LEU A 110 -9.81 1.13 3.31
C LEU A 110 -9.06 2.19 4.16
N TYR A 111 -9.17 3.47 3.80
CA TYR A 111 -8.48 4.57 4.49
C TYR A 111 -9.04 4.93 5.87
N PRO A 112 -10.36 4.91 6.12
CA PRO A 112 -10.87 5.14 7.46
C PRO A 112 -10.64 3.96 8.43
N MET A 113 -10.38 2.74 7.94
CA MET A 113 -10.27 1.55 8.81
C MET A 113 -9.23 1.70 9.93
N PRO A 114 -7.98 2.17 9.72
CA PRO A 114 -7.02 2.28 10.82
C PRO A 114 -7.47 3.27 11.90
N PHE A 115 -8.11 4.38 11.50
CA PHE A 115 -8.65 5.37 12.44
C PHE A 115 -9.81 4.81 13.26
N LEU A 116 -10.72 4.07 12.61
CA LEU A 116 -11.79 3.34 13.28
C LEU A 116 -11.21 2.28 14.23
N GLY A 117 -10.20 1.55 13.80
CA GLY A 117 -9.48 0.57 14.62
C GLY A 117 -8.87 1.20 15.87
N LEU A 118 -8.19 2.35 15.72
CA LEU A 118 -7.64 3.10 16.85
C LEU A 118 -8.73 3.64 17.78
N ALA A 119 -9.82 4.19 17.24
CA ALA A 119 -10.93 4.70 18.04
C ALA A 119 -11.58 3.58 18.88
N LEU A 120 -11.83 2.43 18.25
CA LEU A 120 -12.37 1.25 18.95
C LEU A 120 -11.38 0.71 19.99
N LEU A 121 -10.08 0.71 19.69
CA LEU A 121 -9.04 0.35 20.66
C LEU A 121 -9.08 1.28 21.88
N THR A 122 -9.23 2.59 21.68
CA THR A 122 -9.34 3.54 22.79
C THR A 122 -10.60 3.32 23.62
N ILE A 123 -11.75 3.09 22.98
CA ILE A 123 -13.01 2.78 23.67
C ILE A 123 -12.87 1.54 24.56
N ASP A 124 -12.24 0.49 24.03
CA ASP A 124 -11.97 -0.76 24.75
C ASP A 124 -11.03 -0.53 25.95
N ARG A 125 -9.96 0.26 25.76
CA ARG A 125 -8.98 0.57 26.82
C ARG A 125 -9.52 1.45 27.95
N VAL A 126 -10.51 2.29 27.67
CA VAL A 126 -11.19 3.09 28.70
C VAL A 126 -12.31 2.29 29.38
N GLU A 127 -12.45 1.00 29.04
CA GLU A 127 -13.48 0.10 29.56
C GLU A 127 -14.92 0.61 29.32
N LEU A 128 -15.11 1.46 28.30
CA LEU A 128 -16.41 2.03 27.98
C LEU A 128 -17.33 0.98 27.34
N LEU A 129 -16.76 0.14 26.47
CA LEU A 129 -17.44 -0.97 25.82
C LEU A 129 -16.42 -2.06 25.46
N VAL A 130 -16.79 -3.32 25.68
CA VAL A 130 -15.93 -4.47 25.33
C VAL A 130 -15.96 -4.69 23.82
N ILE A 131 -14.84 -4.42 23.14
CA ILE A 131 -14.72 -4.60 21.70
C ILE A 131 -14.03 -5.93 21.38
N PRO A 132 -14.56 -6.74 20.44
CA PRO A 132 -13.87 -7.95 20.00
C PRO A 132 -12.46 -7.64 19.47
N PRO A 133 -11.38 -8.24 20.01
CA PRO A 133 -10.01 -7.92 19.61
C PRO A 133 -9.76 -8.15 18.11
N LEU A 134 -10.37 -9.19 17.54
CA LEU A 134 -10.26 -9.51 16.12
C LEU A 134 -10.75 -8.37 15.23
N LEU A 135 -11.80 -7.65 15.64
CA LEU A 135 -12.35 -6.53 14.87
C LEU A 135 -11.36 -5.35 14.84
N VAL A 136 -10.80 -5.00 16.00
CA VAL A 136 -9.79 -3.93 16.13
C VAL A 136 -8.56 -4.26 15.27
N TRP A 137 -8.03 -5.47 15.41
CA TRP A 137 -6.86 -5.89 14.64
C TRP A 137 -7.14 -6.02 13.15
N ALA A 138 -8.34 -6.46 12.75
CA ALA A 138 -8.73 -6.46 11.34
C ALA A 138 -8.74 -5.04 10.79
N LEU A 139 -9.38 -4.09 11.47
CA LEU A 139 -9.42 -2.69 11.03
C LEU A 139 -8.03 -2.04 10.96
N LEU A 140 -7.15 -2.35 11.91
CA LEU A 140 -5.79 -1.83 11.93
C LEU A 140 -4.89 -2.47 10.87
N LEU A 141 -4.98 -3.77 10.65
CA LEU A 141 -3.99 -4.49 9.84
C LEU A 141 -4.41 -4.73 8.41
N LEU A 142 -5.69 -5.02 8.15
CA LEU A 142 -6.19 -5.43 6.83
C LEU A 142 -5.95 -4.41 5.70
N PRO A 143 -5.99 -3.08 5.92
CA PRO A 143 -5.73 -2.09 4.87
C PRO A 143 -4.39 -2.26 4.15
N GLY A 144 -3.31 -2.55 4.89
CA GLY A 144 -1.97 -2.72 4.34
C GLY A 144 -1.86 -3.90 3.37
N PRO A 145 -2.10 -5.15 3.83
CA PRO A 145 -2.10 -6.33 2.99
C PRO A 145 -3.05 -6.24 1.81
N ILE A 146 -4.27 -5.67 1.98
CA ILE A 146 -5.19 -5.50 0.85
C ILE A 146 -4.61 -4.55 -0.20
N TYR A 147 -4.09 -3.40 0.22
CA TYR A 147 -3.44 -2.47 -0.71
C TYR A 147 -2.28 -3.15 -1.44
N VAL A 148 -1.40 -3.83 -0.71
CA VAL A 148 -0.23 -4.50 -1.30
C VAL A 148 -0.67 -5.59 -2.27
N HIS A 149 -1.66 -6.40 -1.89
CA HIS A 149 -2.16 -7.50 -2.68
C HIS A 149 -2.84 -7.01 -3.97
N LEU A 150 -3.86 -6.16 -3.86
CA LEU A 150 -4.68 -5.76 -5.02
C LEU A 150 -3.94 -4.80 -5.97
N SER A 151 -3.18 -3.88 -5.39
CA SER A 151 -2.69 -2.69 -6.07
C SER A 151 -1.20 -2.82 -6.41
N TRP A 152 -0.36 -3.06 -5.41
CA TRP A 152 1.08 -2.87 -5.56
C TRP A 152 1.82 -4.08 -6.12
N ALA A 153 1.57 -5.28 -5.59
CA ALA A 153 2.29 -6.48 -6.00
C ALA A 153 2.10 -6.81 -7.50
N PRO A 154 0.93 -6.59 -8.14
CA PRO A 154 0.79 -6.74 -9.59
C PRO A 154 1.63 -5.71 -10.36
N ARG A 155 1.65 -4.45 -9.92
CA ARG A 155 2.47 -3.40 -10.56
C ARG A 155 3.96 -3.70 -10.43
N TRP A 156 4.40 -4.11 -9.25
CA TRP A 156 5.80 -4.47 -9.02
C TRP A 156 6.26 -5.60 -9.94
N ARG A 157 5.42 -6.62 -10.19
CA ARG A 157 5.70 -7.65 -11.19
C ARG A 157 5.90 -7.08 -12.59
N LEU A 158 5.03 -6.18 -13.04
CA LEU A 158 5.14 -5.56 -14.37
C LEU A 158 6.42 -4.71 -14.48
N LEU A 159 6.78 -3.97 -13.41
CA LEU A 159 8.03 -3.22 -13.35
C LEU A 159 9.26 -4.13 -13.44
N CYS A 160 9.26 -5.28 -12.78
CA CYS A 160 10.32 -6.28 -12.92
C CYS A 160 10.40 -6.84 -14.35
N MET A 161 9.28 -7.03 -15.05
CA MET A 161 9.30 -7.45 -16.45
C MET A 161 9.99 -6.41 -17.35
N ILE A 162 9.71 -5.13 -17.13
CA ILE A 162 10.33 -4.03 -17.88
C ILE A 162 11.84 -3.94 -17.58
N GLU A 163 12.23 -4.13 -16.32
CA GLU A 163 13.65 -4.22 -15.92
C GLU A 163 14.36 -5.35 -16.67
N ASP A 164 13.75 -6.54 -16.71
CA ASP A 164 14.19 -7.72 -17.46
C ASP A 164 14.19 -7.55 -18.99
N GLY A 165 13.66 -6.44 -19.52
CA GLY A 165 13.53 -6.19 -20.96
C GLY A 165 12.42 -7.01 -21.63
N LYS A 166 11.48 -7.57 -20.85
CA LYS A 166 10.27 -8.23 -21.34
C LYS A 166 9.16 -7.20 -21.41
N ASP A 167 8.45 -7.13 -22.53
CA ASP A 167 7.30 -6.26 -22.66
C ASP A 167 6.08 -6.89 -21.93
N PRO A 168 5.56 -6.25 -20.87
CA PRO A 168 4.44 -6.76 -20.08
C PRO A 168 3.08 -6.64 -20.80
N PHE A 169 3.03 -5.96 -21.95
CA PHE A 169 1.80 -5.72 -22.72
C PHE A 169 1.66 -6.67 -23.93
N ILE A 170 2.63 -7.54 -24.20
CA ILE A 170 2.54 -8.54 -25.27
C ILE A 170 1.34 -9.48 -25.02
N GLY A 171 0.35 -9.42 -25.90
CA GLY A 171 -0.86 -10.26 -25.81
C GLY A 171 -2.01 -9.64 -25.04
N LEU A 172 -1.87 -8.39 -24.55
CA LEU A 172 -3.04 -7.56 -24.29
C LEU A 172 -3.57 -7.12 -25.65
N GLU A 173 -4.64 -7.77 -26.12
CA GLU A 173 -5.62 -6.99 -26.86
C GLU A 173 -6.00 -5.84 -25.93
N VAL A 174 -5.61 -4.63 -26.32
CA VAL A 174 -6.17 -3.40 -25.75
C VAL A 174 -7.67 -3.56 -25.96
N LYS A 175 -8.37 -4.09 -24.95
CA LYS A 175 -9.81 -3.92 -24.84
C LYS A 175 -10.00 -2.42 -24.65
N ALA A 176 -10.05 -1.73 -25.78
CA ALA A 176 -10.87 -0.55 -25.90
C ALA A 176 -12.26 -0.93 -25.36
N ASP A 177 -12.80 -0.03 -24.55
CA ASP A 177 -14.16 -0.06 -24.01
C ASP A 177 -14.46 -1.12 -22.94
N GLU A 178 -13.90 -0.89 -21.75
CA GLU A 178 -14.79 -0.60 -20.62
C GLU A 178 -14.37 0.76 -20.07
N VAL A 179 -15.01 1.81 -20.57
CA VAL A 179 -15.18 3.07 -19.84
C VAL A 179 -15.96 2.71 -18.57
N ILE A 180 -15.29 2.13 -17.58
CA ILE A 180 -15.72 2.30 -16.20
C ILE A 180 -15.34 3.74 -15.91
N GLU A 181 -16.29 4.61 -16.26
CA GLU A 181 -16.40 6.04 -15.96
C GLU A 181 -15.21 6.57 -15.15
N ALA A 182 -14.15 6.95 -15.87
CA ALA A 182 -13.12 7.82 -15.34
C ALA A 182 -13.71 9.18 -14.91
N GLU A 183 -14.94 9.50 -15.32
CA GLU A 183 -15.72 10.64 -14.86
C GLU A 183 -16.38 10.43 -13.48
N GLU A 184 -16.68 9.21 -13.03
CA GLU A 184 -17.11 8.96 -11.63
C GLU A 184 -15.92 8.83 -10.66
N MET A 185 -14.68 8.65 -11.16
CA MET A 185 -13.46 8.66 -10.34
C MET A 185 -12.94 10.07 -9.99
N VAL A 186 -13.59 11.14 -10.44
CA VAL A 186 -13.10 12.52 -10.30
C VAL A 186 -13.93 13.38 -9.32
N ASP A 187 -15.09 12.94 -8.81
CA ASP A 187 -15.96 13.81 -7.99
C ASP A 187 -15.64 13.81 -6.47
N GLY A 188 -14.37 13.72 -6.08
CA GLY A 188 -14.04 13.83 -4.65
C GLY A 188 -12.59 14.02 -4.25
N ASP A 189 -11.64 13.88 -5.17
CA ASP A 189 -10.20 13.98 -4.87
C ASP A 189 -9.47 15.07 -5.67
N THR A 190 -10.11 15.74 -6.64
CA THR A 190 -9.46 16.82 -7.42
C THR A 190 -9.13 18.03 -6.56
N GLU A 191 -10.04 18.48 -5.68
CA GLU A 191 -9.76 19.61 -4.79
C GLU A 191 -8.68 19.30 -3.73
N MET A 192 -8.58 18.06 -3.23
CA MET A 192 -7.56 17.70 -2.23
C MET A 192 -6.19 17.45 -2.87
N LEU A 193 -6.16 16.86 -4.07
CA LEU A 193 -4.93 16.63 -4.84
C LEU A 193 -4.35 17.94 -5.39
N GLU A 194 -5.19 18.89 -5.82
CA GLU A 194 -4.73 20.25 -6.19
C GLU A 194 -4.08 20.98 -5.02
N VAL A 195 -4.63 20.84 -3.80
CA VAL A 195 -4.05 21.48 -2.61
C VAL A 195 -2.68 20.88 -2.27
N VAL A 196 -2.50 19.57 -2.40
CA VAL A 196 -1.20 18.92 -2.15
C VAL A 196 -0.18 19.30 -3.22
N ASP A 197 -0.58 19.34 -4.50
CA ASP A 197 0.31 19.76 -5.60
C ASP A 197 0.66 21.25 -5.52
N ALA A 198 -0.23 22.11 -5.00
CA ALA A 198 0.05 23.52 -4.74
C ALA A 198 1.15 23.70 -3.67
N PHE A 199 1.16 22.89 -2.61
CA PHE A 199 2.21 22.91 -1.58
C PHE A 199 3.56 22.35 -2.05
N GLU A 200 3.61 21.56 -3.13
CA GLU A 200 4.86 21.07 -3.72
C GLU A 200 5.51 22.08 -4.70
N SER A 201 4.81 23.20 -5.01
CA SER A 201 5.26 24.22 -5.97
C SER A 201 5.81 25.52 -5.36
N GLU A 202 5.83 25.63 -4.02
CA GLU A 202 6.57 26.66 -3.25
C GLU A 202 7.88 26.09 -2.68
#